data_AF-X0W8R0-F1
#
_entry.id   AF-X0W8R0-F1
#
_cell.length_a   1.000
_cell.length_b   1.000
_cell.length_c   1.000
_cell.angle_alpha   90.00
_cell.angle_beta   90.00
_cell.angle_gamma   90.00
#
_symmetry.space_group_name_H-M   'P 1'
#
loop_
_entity.id
_entity.type
_entity.pdbx_description
1 polymer ?
#
loop_
_entity_poly.entity_id
_entity_poly.type
_entity_poly.pdbx_seq_one_letter_code
_entity_poly.pdbx_strand_id
1 'polypeptide(L)' 'LRSGAPIVPVAVSGTEGVAVPSCFFRLTRVRVVFGKPFELPKGRRLNAELVEQCTERIMKEIAVLLPEEYRGVYAELVAN' A
#
# COMPACT_ATOMS: atom_id res chain seq x y z
N LEU A 1 14.63 -5.91 7.62
CA LEU A 1 13.64 -6.22 8.68
C LEU A 1 14.30 -7.06 9.76
N ARG A 2 14.42 -6.53 10.98
CA ARG A 2 15.17 -7.19 12.07
C ARG A 2 14.28 -7.80 13.16
N SER A 3 13.08 -7.27 13.38
CA SER A 3 12.17 -7.73 14.44
C SER A 3 11.37 -8.98 14.06
N GLY A 4 11.12 -9.21 12.77
CA GLY A 4 10.26 -10.30 12.31
C GLY A 4 8.79 -10.12 12.65
N ALA A 5 8.37 -8.89 12.97
CA ALA A 5 6.97 -8.57 13.23
C ALA A 5 6.15 -8.68 11.93
N PRO A 6 4.88 -9.11 12.02
CA PRO A 6 3.96 -9.12 10.88
C PRO A 6 3.69 -7.68 10.42
N ILE A 7 3.57 -7.50 9.12
CA ILE A 7 3.27 -6.22 8.46
C ILE A 7 1.83 -6.24 8.01
N VAL A 8 1.09 -5.18 8.32
CA VAL A 8 -0.29 -5.00 7.86
C VAL A 8 -0.30 -4.00 6.69
N PRO A 9 -0.69 -4.43 5.47
CA PRO A 9 -0.84 -3.52 4.35
C PRO A 9 -2.08 -2.64 4.56
N VAL A 10 -1.95 -1.34 4.26
CA VAL A 10 -3.02 -0.36 4.40
C VAL A 10 -3.13 0.46 3.13
N ALA A 11 -4.30 0.46 2.52
CA ALA A 11 -4.61 1.30 1.37
C ALA A 11 -5.45 2.50 1.81
N VAL A 12 -5.04 3.68 1.37
CA VAL A 12 -5.75 4.95 1.61
C VAL A 12 -6.07 5.57 0.25
N SER A 13 -7.33 5.93 0.02
CA SER A 13 -7.81 6.51 -1.24
C SER A 13 -8.85 7.61 -0.98
N GLY A 14 -9.05 8.49 -1.96
CA GLY A 14 -9.99 9.61 -1.87
C GLY A 14 -9.47 10.82 -1.07
N THR A 15 -8.17 10.85 -0.74
CA THR A 15 -7.56 11.96 -0.02
C THR A 15 -7.27 13.16 -0.92
N GLU A 16 -7.30 13.01 -2.24
CA GLU A 16 -7.06 14.09 -3.20
C GLU A 16 -8.08 15.23 -3.12
N GLY A 17 -9.29 14.96 -2.60
CA GLY A 17 -10.31 15.99 -2.36
C GLY A 17 -10.10 16.77 -1.06
N VAL A 18 -9.13 16.40 -0.23
CA VAL A 18 -8.83 17.06 1.05
C VAL A 18 -7.94 18.28 0.79
N ALA A 19 -8.52 19.34 0.21
CA ALA A 19 -7.88 20.63 0.02
C ALA A 19 -8.49 21.68 0.95
N VAL A 20 -7.71 22.29 1.84
CA VAL A 20 -8.21 23.35 2.74
C VAL A 20 -8.08 24.70 2.01
N PRO A 21 -9.11 25.59 2.00
CA PRO A 21 -10.38 25.52 2.74
C PRO A 21 -11.57 24.93 1.95
N SER A 22 -11.39 24.55 0.67
CA SER A 22 -12.49 24.08 -0.19
C SER A 22 -13.17 22.80 0.30
N CYS A 23 -12.45 21.97 1.06
CA CYS A 23 -12.94 20.76 1.71
C CYS A 23 -13.87 21.04 2.91
N PHE A 24 -13.97 22.29 3.41
CA PHE A 24 -14.98 22.63 4.42
C PHE A 24 -16.40 22.60 3.84
N PHE A 25 -16.57 22.87 2.54
CA PHE A 25 -17.87 22.91 1.88
C PHE A 25 -18.23 21.61 1.12
N ARG A 26 -17.27 20.68 0.97
CA ARG A 26 -17.49 19.36 0.37
C ARG A 26 -16.92 18.27 1.27
N LEU A 27 -17.80 17.38 1.73
CA LEU A 27 -17.41 16.21 2.49
C LEU A 27 -16.61 15.25 1.59
N THR A 28 -15.29 15.31 1.69
CA THR A 28 -14.41 14.39 0.94
C THR A 28 -14.45 13.01 1.58
N ARG A 29 -14.82 12.00 0.80
CA ARG A 29 -14.87 10.61 1.26
C ARG A 29 -13.48 10.00 1.20
N VAL A 30 -12.87 9.81 2.36
CA VAL A 30 -11.61 9.06 2.49
C VAL A 30 -11.93 7.60 2.81
N ARG A 31 -11.30 6.67 2.09
CA ARG A 31 -11.43 5.23 2.32
C ARG A 31 -10.10 4.67 2.79
N VAL A 32 -10.12 4.02 3.95
CA VAL A 32 -8.97 3.29 4.52
C VAL A 32 -9.32 1.81 4.59
N VAL A 33 -8.50 0.97 3.95
CA VAL A 33 -8.71 -0.49 3.91
C VAL A 33 -7.48 -1.17 4.48
N PHE A 34 -7.69 -2.03 5.47
CA PHE A 34 -6.65 -2.84 6.10
C PHE A 34 -6.69 -4.24 5.48
N GLY A 35 -5.55 -4.70 4.96
CA GLY A 35 -5.41 -6.05 4.43
C GLY A 35 -4.97 -7.05 5.48
N LYS A 36 -4.66 -8.27 5.01
CA LYS A 36 -4.21 -9.35 5.88
C LYS A 36 -2.74 -9.13 6.29
N PRO A 37 -2.38 -9.32 7.57
CA PRO A 37 -0.99 -9.28 8.00
C PRO A 37 -0.15 -10.35 7.28
N PHE A 38 1.07 -10.00 6.88
CA PHE A 38 2.02 -10.94 6.28
C PHE A 38 3.44 -10.72 6.78
N GLU A 39 4.30 -11.72 6.60
CA GLU A 39 5.70 -11.65 6.99
C GLU A 39 6.61 -11.48 5.78
N LEU A 40 7.69 -10.72 5.96
CA LEU A 40 8.74 -10.57 4.96
C LEU A 40 9.94 -11.49 5.28
N PRO A 41 10.65 -11.98 4.25
CA PRO A 41 11.77 -12.89 4.43
C PRO A 41 12.86 -12.27 5.30
N LYS A 42 13.33 -13.04 6.29
CA LYS A 42 14.41 -12.66 7.20
C LYS A 42 15.76 -12.95 6.53
N GLY A 43 16.39 -11.94 5.94
CA GLY A 43 17.75 -12.05 5.40
C GLY A 43 18.81 -11.65 6.43
N ARG A 44 19.86 -12.46 6.59
CA ARG A 44 21.02 -12.16 7.46
C ARG A 44 21.86 -10.98 6.92
N ARG A 45 21.74 -10.68 5.62
CA ARG A 45 22.35 -9.54 4.93
C ARG A 45 21.28 -8.90 4.04
N LEU A 46 20.94 -7.63 4.30
CA LEU A 46 20.06 -6.86 3.44
C LEU A 46 20.86 -6.47 2.20
N ASN A 47 20.67 -7.21 1.11
CA ASN A 47 21.18 -6.82 -0.21
C ASN A 47 20.12 -5.95 -0.91
N ALA A 48 20.53 -5.08 -1.84
CA ALA A 48 19.63 -4.18 -2.56
C ALA A 48 18.47 -4.94 -3.24
N GLU A 49 18.77 -6.07 -3.88
CA GLU A 49 17.77 -6.94 -4.52
C GLU A 49 16.71 -7.46 -3.53
N LEU A 50 17.11 -7.83 -2.32
CA LEU A 50 16.17 -8.34 -1.31
C LEU A 50 15.27 -7.22 -0.78
N VAL A 51 15.80 -6.00 -0.69
CA VAL A 51 15.00 -4.82 -0.33
C VAL A 51 13.98 -4.52 -1.43
N GLU A 52 14.40 -4.55 -2.70
CA GLU A 52 13.53 -4.33 -3.84
C GLU A 52 12.40 -5.37 -3.91
N GLN A 53 12.71 -6.66 -3.76
CA GLN A 53 11.71 -7.73 -3.71
C GLN A 53 10.72 -7.57 -2.54
N CYS A 54 11.21 -7.11 -1.38
CA CYS A 54 10.35 -6.83 -0.23
C CYS A 54 9.41 -5.66 -0.51
N THR A 55 9.93 -4.57 -1.09
CA THR A 55 9.14 -3.40 -1.48
C THR A 55 8.08 -3.78 -2.49
N GLU A 56 8.47 -4.54 -3.53
CA GLU A 56 7.57 -5.01 -4.58
C GLU A 56 6.42 -5.85 -3.99
N ARG A 57 6.74 -6.72 -3.02
CA ARG A 57 5.72 -7.49 -2.31
C ARG A 57 4.78 -6.62 -1.49
N ILE A 58 5.30 -5.64 -0.74
CA ILE A 58 4.47 -4.71 0.04
C ILE A 58 3.53 -3.93 -0.89
N MET A 59 4.06 -3.39 -1.99
CA MET A 59 3.27 -2.58 -2.91
C MET A 59 2.17 -3.37 -3.60
N LYS A 60 2.43 -4.64 -3.98
CA LYS A 60 1.40 -5.53 -4.51
C LYS A 60 0.25 -5.74 -3.53
N GLU A 61 0.55 -6.03 -2.26
CA GLU A 61 -0.47 -6.21 -1.23
C GLU A 61 -1.31 -4.94 -1.03
N ILE A 62 -0.70 -3.75 -1.10
CA ILE A 62 -1.43 -2.47 -1.06
C ILE A 62 -2.28 -2.28 -2.31
N ALA A 63 -1.76 -2.60 -3.49
CA ALA A 63 -2.47 -2.41 -4.77
C ALA A 63 -3.74 -3.28 -4.87
N VAL A 64 -3.74 -4.50 -4.30
CA VAL A 64 -4.94 -5.34 -4.22
C VAL A 64 -6.06 -4.66 -3.44
N LEU A 65 -5.72 -3.90 -2.38
CA LEU A 65 -6.69 -3.21 -1.52
C LEU A 65 -7.19 -1.90 -2.14
N LEU A 66 -6.44 -1.33 -3.08
CA LEU A 66 -6.81 -0.09 -3.77
C LEU A 66 -7.89 -0.34 -4.83
N PRO A 67 -8.83 0.60 -5.02
CA PRO A 67 -9.69 0.63 -6.21
C PRO A 67 -8.84 0.71 -7.48
N GLU A 68 -9.34 0.17 -8.58
CA GLU A 68 -8.60 0.03 -9.85
C GLU A 68 -7.97 1.33 -10.34
N GLU A 69 -8.72 2.44 -10.26
CA GLU A 69 -8.29 3.79 -10.64
C GLU A 69 -7.04 4.28 -9.89
N TYR A 70 -6.78 3.77 -8.68
CA TYR A 70 -5.64 4.18 -7.83
C TYR A 70 -4.47 3.19 -7.85
N ARG A 71 -4.55 2.08 -8.61
CA ARG A 71 -3.49 1.05 -8.59
C ARG A 71 -2.22 1.48 -9.32
N GLY A 72 -2.29 2.43 -10.23
CA GLY A 72 -1.14 2.98 -10.96
C GLY A 72 -0.31 1.89 -11.66
N VAL A 73 1.02 1.94 -11.48
CA VAL A 73 1.98 0.99 -12.08
C VAL A 73 1.70 -0.48 -11.67
N TYR A 74 1.00 -0.69 -10.56
CA TYR A 74 0.65 -2.03 -10.07
C TYR A 74 -0.70 -2.55 -10.60
N ALA A 75 -1.39 -1.82 -11.48
CA ALA A 75 -2.68 -2.23 -12.03
C ALA A 75 -2.58 -3.56 -12.79
N GLU A 76 -1.59 -3.71 -13.67
CA GLU A 76 -1.39 -4.93 -14.47
C GLU A 76 -0.97 -6.14 -13.61
N LEU A 77 -0.30 -5.89 -12.48
CA LEU A 77 0.17 -6.92 -11.57
C LEU A 77 -0.94 -7.51 -10.69
N VAL A 78 -2.05 -6.78 -10.53
CA VAL A 78 -3.23 -7.21 -9.74
C VAL A 78 -4.31 -7.84 -10.64
N ALA A 79 -4.25 -7.62 -11.95
CA ALA A 79 -5.24 -8.09 -12.92
C ALA A 79 -5.05 -9.56 -13.38
N ASN A 80 -4.06 -10.28 -12.85
CA ASN A 80 -3.79 -11.71 -13.13
C ASN A 80 -4.18 -12.61 -11.96
#